data_AF-A0A958HWF0-F1
#
_entry.id   AF-A0A958HWF0-F1
#
_cell.length_a   1.000
_cell.length_b   1.000
_cell.length_c   1.000
_cell.angle_alpha   90.00
_cell.angle_beta   90.00
_cell.angle_gamma   90.00
#
_symmetry.space_group_name_H-M   'P 1'
#
loop_
_entity.id
_entity.type
_entity.pdbx_description
1 polymer ?
#
loop_
_entity_poly.entity_id
_entity_poly.type
_entity_poly.pdbx_seq_one_letter_code
_entity_poly.pdbx_strand_id
1 'polypeptide(L)'
;MSQQEKIGVYICHCGVNISQNVRVEDVAAALKDQPNVAVATAYKFMCSDPGQKMIEEDIKTKGLTRVVVAACSPHMHELTFRNACERAGLNRYLFQMANIREHCAWVHDDVDQATRKATALVNAAIRRVYHQIPLSPRRAKIHPGTLIVGGGIAGIQAALEIGESGNPVYLVEKESTIGGQMAKFDKTFPTLDCAACILTPKMVSASHQPNIELMSMTEVENISGYVGNFKVQVRQKARYVSDKCTSCGTCMEVCPVRVPNWFD
;
A
#
# COMPACT_ATOMS: atom_id res chain seq x y z
N MET A 1 -29.46 -3.18 -30.44
CA MET A 1 -30.05 -2.38 -29.33
C MET A 1 -29.08 -2.48 -28.16
N SER A 2 -28.42 -1.38 -27.78
CA SER A 2 -27.54 -1.37 -26.61
C SER A 2 -28.36 -1.71 -25.37
N GLN A 3 -27.98 -2.76 -24.66
CA GLN A 3 -28.66 -3.16 -23.42
C GLN A 3 -28.59 -1.99 -22.43
N GLN A 4 -29.74 -1.54 -21.95
CA GLN A 4 -29.83 -0.43 -21.01
C GLN A 4 -29.17 -0.85 -19.69
N GLU A 5 -28.16 -0.10 -19.25
CA GLU A 5 -27.40 -0.41 -18.03
C GLU A 5 -28.31 -0.40 -16.79
N LYS A 6 -28.06 -1.31 -15.85
CA LYS A 6 -28.75 -1.44 -14.56
C LYS A 6 -27.76 -1.24 -13.43
N ILE A 7 -27.89 -0.12 -12.72
CA ILE A 7 -26.95 0.35 -11.71
C ILE A 7 -27.53 0.06 -10.33
N GLY A 8 -26.78 -0.65 -9.48
CA GLY A 8 -27.08 -0.74 -8.05
C GLY A 8 -26.29 0.30 -7.26
N VAL A 9 -26.97 1.08 -6.41
CA VAL A 9 -26.41 2.17 -5.63
C VAL A 9 -26.55 1.85 -4.15
N TYR A 10 -25.43 1.78 -3.44
CA TYR A 10 -25.41 1.40 -2.02
C TYR A 10 -24.76 2.48 -1.19
N ILE A 11 -25.47 3.02 -0.21
CA ILE A 11 -25.01 4.13 0.62
C ILE A 11 -24.71 3.61 2.03
N CYS A 12 -23.48 3.82 2.50
CA CYS A 12 -23.02 3.34 3.79
C CYS A 12 -23.27 4.37 4.88
N HIS A 13 -23.76 3.94 6.05
CA HIS A 13 -23.81 4.78 7.26
C HIS A 13 -22.44 4.86 7.96
N CYS A 14 -21.63 3.81 7.83
CA CYS A 14 -20.36 3.64 8.53
C CYS A 14 -20.49 3.82 10.05
N GLY A 15 -21.54 3.22 10.63
CA GLY A 15 -21.97 3.52 11.99
C GLY A 15 -22.46 4.96 12.05
N VAL A 16 -21.78 5.80 12.82
CA VAL A 16 -22.04 7.25 12.93
C VAL A 16 -21.13 8.09 12.03
N ASN A 17 -20.07 7.52 11.45
CA ASN A 17 -19.05 8.30 10.74
C ASN A 17 -19.56 9.01 9.49
N ILE A 18 -20.59 8.47 8.82
CA ILE A 18 -21.27 9.14 7.71
C ILE A 18 -22.63 9.65 8.18
N SER A 19 -23.39 8.79 8.87
CA SER A 19 -24.79 9.08 9.23
C SER A 19 -25.00 10.22 10.23
N GLN A 20 -23.98 10.60 11.00
CA GLN A 20 -24.06 11.74 11.91
C GLN A 20 -24.21 13.07 11.14
N ASN A 21 -23.49 13.22 10.02
CA ASN A 21 -23.43 14.46 9.26
C ASN A 21 -24.09 14.36 7.89
N VAL A 22 -24.54 13.18 7.44
CA VAL A 22 -25.22 12.99 6.15
C VAL A 22 -26.49 12.19 6.37
N ARG A 23 -27.63 12.68 5.87
CA ARG A 23 -28.90 11.92 5.85
C ARG A 23 -28.86 10.85 4.76
N VAL A 24 -28.26 9.71 5.09
CA VAL A 24 -27.95 8.60 4.18
C VAL A 24 -29.22 8.08 3.47
N GLU A 25 -30.33 7.98 4.19
CA GLU A 25 -31.61 7.52 3.63
C GLU A 25 -32.18 8.52 2.62
N ASP A 26 -32.03 9.83 2.85
CA ASP A 26 -32.44 10.86 1.90
C ASP A 26 -31.61 10.79 0.62
N VAL A 27 -30.31 10.49 0.74
CA VAL A 27 -29.44 10.27 -0.43
C VAL A 27 -29.91 9.06 -1.23
N ALA A 28 -30.26 7.95 -0.58
CA ALA A 28 -30.80 6.77 -1.26
C ALA A 28 -32.14 7.08 -1.95
N ALA A 29 -33.06 7.75 -1.24
CA ALA A 29 -34.38 8.11 -1.74
C ALA A 29 -34.32 9.08 -2.93
N ALA A 30 -33.39 10.05 -2.92
CA ALA A 30 -33.22 11.02 -3.99
C ALA A 30 -32.68 10.41 -5.30
N LEU A 31 -32.06 9.23 -5.23
CA LEU A 31 -31.39 8.60 -6.37
C LEU A 31 -32.14 7.38 -6.93
N LYS A 32 -33.13 6.85 -6.19
CA LYS A 32 -33.85 5.61 -6.55
C LYS A 32 -34.61 5.71 -7.89
N ASP A 33 -35.15 6.89 -8.19
CA ASP A 33 -36.01 7.12 -9.37
C ASP A 33 -35.21 7.62 -10.60
N GLN A 34 -33.88 7.65 -10.51
CA GLN A 34 -33.05 8.05 -11.64
C GLN A 34 -33.07 6.99 -12.76
N PRO A 35 -32.95 7.42 -14.03
CA PRO A 35 -32.75 6.48 -15.13
C PRO A 35 -31.60 5.52 -14.83
N ASN A 36 -31.78 4.25 -15.18
CA ASN A 36 -30.79 3.17 -15.03
C ASN A 36 -30.50 2.72 -13.59
N VAL A 37 -31.01 3.39 -12.55
CA VAL A 37 -30.86 2.92 -11.16
C VAL A 37 -31.89 1.82 -10.89
N ALA A 38 -31.42 0.59 -10.70
CA ALA A 38 -32.29 -0.57 -10.45
C ALA A 38 -32.52 -0.81 -8.95
N VAL A 39 -31.59 -0.37 -8.09
CA VAL A 39 -31.71 -0.37 -6.64
C VAL A 39 -30.90 0.79 -6.08
N ALA A 40 -31.47 1.51 -5.11
CA ALA A 40 -30.76 2.44 -4.26
C ALA A 40 -31.10 2.13 -2.80
N THR A 41 -30.13 1.73 -1.99
CA THR A 41 -30.38 1.32 -0.60
C THR A 41 -29.27 1.79 0.33
N ALA A 42 -29.62 2.02 1.58
CA ALA A 42 -28.69 2.37 2.63
C ALA A 42 -28.48 1.18 3.58
N TYR A 43 -27.24 1.00 4.06
CA TYR A 43 -26.93 -0.05 5.02
C TYR A 43 -25.85 0.39 6.01
N LYS A 44 -25.84 -0.21 7.20
CA LYS A 44 -24.98 0.24 8.32
C LYS A 44 -23.49 0.16 7.98
N PHE A 45 -23.05 -0.98 7.46
CA PHE A 45 -21.65 -1.24 7.14
C PHE A 45 -21.52 -1.99 5.81
N MET A 46 -21.44 -1.26 4.70
CA MET A 46 -21.36 -1.89 3.37
C MET A 46 -20.15 -2.82 3.20
N CYS A 47 -19.03 -2.56 3.87
CA CYS A 47 -17.82 -3.38 3.76
C CYS A 47 -17.89 -4.68 4.57
N SER A 48 -18.87 -4.83 5.47
CA SER A 48 -19.09 -6.06 6.24
C SER A 48 -19.60 -7.20 5.36
N ASP A 49 -19.49 -8.45 5.81
CA ASP A 49 -19.98 -9.61 5.07
C ASP A 49 -21.46 -9.49 4.65
N PRO A 50 -22.40 -9.04 5.51
CA PRO A 50 -23.78 -8.81 5.08
C PRO A 50 -23.91 -7.74 3.99
N GLY A 51 -23.13 -6.65 4.08
CA GLY A 51 -23.14 -5.58 3.09
C GLY A 51 -22.59 -6.02 1.73
N GLN A 52 -21.54 -6.84 1.73
CA GLN A 52 -21.00 -7.44 0.50
C GLN A 52 -21.96 -8.46 -0.10
N LYS A 53 -22.58 -9.34 0.72
CA LYS A 53 -23.57 -10.31 0.27
C LYS A 53 -24.80 -9.64 -0.36
N MET A 54 -25.27 -8.53 0.21
CA MET A 54 -26.35 -7.73 -0.37
C MET A 54 -26.02 -7.29 -1.80
N ILE A 55 -24.80 -6.79 -2.05
CA ILE A 55 -24.36 -6.41 -3.39
C ILE A 55 -24.34 -7.64 -4.31
N GLU A 56 -23.77 -8.75 -3.84
CA GLU A 56 -23.64 -9.99 -4.63
C GLU A 56 -24.99 -10.59 -5.03
N GLU A 57 -25.94 -10.61 -4.09
CA GLU A 57 -27.31 -11.08 -4.30
C GLU A 57 -28.07 -10.19 -5.27
N ASP A 58 -27.96 -8.87 -5.11
CA ASP A 58 -28.62 -7.91 -5.99
C ASP A 58 -28.05 -7.97 -7.42
N ILE A 59 -26.73 -8.15 -7.59
CA ILE A 59 -26.12 -8.37 -8.91
C ILE A 59 -26.81 -9.54 -9.63
N LYS A 60 -27.00 -10.66 -8.94
CA LYS A 60 -27.58 -11.89 -9.51
C LYS A 60 -29.09 -11.78 -9.73
N THR A 61 -29.81 -11.29 -8.73
CA THR A 61 -31.29 -11.31 -8.70
C THR A 61 -31.91 -10.18 -9.51
N LYS A 62 -31.29 -8.98 -9.50
CA LYS A 62 -31.79 -7.80 -10.23
C LYS A 62 -31.11 -7.65 -11.60
N GLY A 63 -30.10 -8.47 -11.88
CA GLY A 63 -29.32 -8.43 -13.12
C GLY A 63 -28.56 -7.12 -13.27
N LEU A 64 -27.88 -6.68 -12.20
CA LEU A 64 -27.13 -5.43 -12.22
C LEU A 64 -25.94 -5.56 -13.17
N THR A 65 -25.73 -4.53 -13.97
CA THR A 65 -24.59 -4.43 -14.88
C THR A 65 -23.53 -3.46 -14.38
N ARG A 66 -23.85 -2.62 -13.38
CA ARG A 66 -22.92 -1.67 -12.75
C ARG A 66 -23.22 -1.54 -11.24
N VAL A 67 -22.22 -1.19 -10.46
CA VAL A 67 -22.37 -0.95 -9.01
C VAL A 67 -21.72 0.36 -8.59
N VAL A 68 -22.43 1.14 -7.79
CA VAL A 68 -21.92 2.31 -7.08
C VAL A 68 -22.00 2.06 -5.58
N VAL A 69 -20.89 2.28 -4.86
CA VAL A 69 -20.90 2.30 -3.39
C VAL A 69 -20.48 3.68 -2.91
N ALA A 70 -21.38 4.34 -2.19
CA ALA A 70 -21.16 5.62 -1.54
C ALA A 70 -20.75 5.41 -0.08
N ALA A 71 -19.46 5.52 0.20
CA ALA A 71 -18.89 5.20 1.52
C ALA A 71 -17.59 5.99 1.77
N CYS A 72 -16.51 5.28 2.08
CA CYS A 72 -15.18 5.82 2.37
C CYS A 72 -14.32 6.03 1.11
N SER A 73 -13.04 6.32 1.32
CA SER A 73 -12.07 6.48 0.25
C SER A 73 -11.86 5.20 -0.58
N PRO A 74 -11.72 5.32 -1.92
CA PRO A 74 -11.31 4.21 -2.77
C PRO A 74 -9.93 3.65 -2.41
N HIS A 75 -9.06 4.44 -1.77
CA HIS A 75 -7.78 3.95 -1.27
C HIS A 75 -7.92 2.91 -0.15
N MET A 76 -9.10 2.81 0.48
CA MET A 76 -9.35 1.88 1.57
C MET A 76 -10.10 0.63 1.11
N HIS A 77 -11.28 0.80 0.49
CA HIS A 77 -12.19 -0.33 0.22
C HIS A 77 -12.57 -0.53 -1.25
N GLU A 78 -11.93 0.16 -2.21
CA GLU A 78 -12.22 -0.08 -3.64
C GLU A 78 -11.96 -1.56 -3.99
N LEU A 79 -10.83 -2.12 -3.56
CA LEU A 79 -10.50 -3.52 -3.82
C LEU A 79 -11.52 -4.48 -3.19
N THR A 80 -12.02 -4.18 -1.98
CA THR A 80 -13.04 -4.99 -1.29
C THR A 80 -14.31 -5.09 -2.12
N PHE A 81 -14.86 -3.97 -2.59
CA PHE A 81 -16.09 -3.96 -3.37
C PHE A 81 -15.90 -4.46 -4.80
N ARG A 82 -14.73 -4.22 -5.39
CA ARG A 82 -14.34 -4.85 -6.66
C ARG A 82 -14.35 -6.37 -6.57
N ASN A 83 -13.79 -6.93 -5.50
CA ASN A 83 -13.79 -8.37 -5.27
C ASN A 83 -15.21 -8.91 -5.01
N ALA A 84 -16.07 -8.16 -4.32
CA ALA A 84 -17.48 -8.54 -4.15
C ALA A 84 -18.24 -8.60 -5.49
N CYS A 85 -18.06 -7.60 -6.35
CA CYS A 85 -18.63 -7.61 -7.69
C CYS A 85 -18.12 -8.82 -8.50
N GLU A 86 -16.82 -9.09 -8.44
CA GLU A 86 -16.18 -10.20 -9.16
C GLU A 86 -16.69 -11.57 -8.69
N ARG A 87 -16.88 -11.78 -7.39
CA ARG A 87 -17.50 -13.01 -6.83
C ARG A 87 -18.93 -13.23 -7.32
N ALA A 88 -19.65 -12.15 -7.64
CA ALA A 88 -20.99 -12.23 -8.21
C ALA A 88 -21.01 -12.35 -9.75
N GLY A 89 -19.84 -12.39 -10.41
CA GLY A 89 -19.72 -12.48 -11.86
C GLY A 89 -19.74 -11.13 -12.59
N LEU A 90 -19.78 -10.00 -11.86
CA LEU A 90 -19.67 -8.67 -12.45
C LEU A 90 -18.20 -8.26 -12.60
N ASN A 91 -17.82 -7.75 -13.78
CA ASN A 91 -16.47 -7.28 -14.00
C ASN A 91 -16.09 -6.19 -12.99
N ARG A 92 -14.97 -6.36 -12.29
CA ARG A 92 -14.50 -5.46 -11.21
C ARG A 92 -14.27 -3.99 -11.63
N TYR A 93 -14.17 -3.70 -12.91
CA TYR A 93 -14.00 -2.34 -13.42
C TYR A 93 -15.33 -1.68 -13.83
N LEU A 94 -16.45 -2.37 -13.60
CA LEU A 94 -17.83 -1.88 -13.72
C LEU A 94 -18.39 -1.40 -12.36
N PHE A 95 -17.47 -1.02 -11.48
CA PHE A 95 -17.71 -0.56 -10.12
C PHE A 95 -17.16 0.87 -9.96
N GLN A 96 -17.92 1.72 -9.28
CA GLN A 96 -17.48 3.07 -8.92
C GLN A 96 -17.72 3.35 -7.44
N MET A 97 -16.70 3.84 -6.75
CA MET A 97 -16.84 4.33 -5.39
C MET A 97 -17.12 5.83 -5.39
N ALA A 98 -18.04 6.28 -4.52
CA ALA A 98 -18.26 7.68 -4.18
C ALA A 98 -17.81 7.92 -2.73
N ASN A 99 -16.77 8.74 -2.54
CA ASN A 99 -16.29 9.05 -1.20
C ASN A 99 -17.19 10.12 -0.57
N ILE A 100 -18.04 9.71 0.37
CA ILE A 100 -18.92 10.59 1.16
C ILE A 100 -18.55 10.60 2.65
N ARG A 101 -17.43 9.98 3.04
CA ARG A 101 -16.90 10.03 4.40
C ARG A 101 -15.80 11.07 4.54
N GLU A 102 -14.60 10.77 4.05
CA GLU A 102 -13.44 11.67 4.16
C GLU A 102 -13.65 12.96 3.36
N HIS A 103 -14.38 12.91 2.24
CA HIS A 103 -14.61 14.08 1.37
C HIS A 103 -15.96 14.77 1.61
N CYS A 104 -16.78 14.24 2.54
CA CYS A 104 -18.08 14.82 2.88
C CYS A 104 -18.32 14.79 4.39
N ALA A 105 -18.83 13.69 4.96
CA ALA A 105 -19.32 13.67 6.34
C ALA A 105 -18.30 14.17 7.39
N TRP A 106 -17.01 13.83 7.26
CA TRP A 106 -15.99 14.23 8.24
C TRP A 106 -15.56 15.69 8.16
N VAL A 107 -15.91 16.40 7.09
CA VAL A 107 -15.39 17.76 6.82
C VAL A 107 -16.50 18.81 6.64
N HIS A 108 -17.75 18.46 6.95
CA HIS A 108 -18.87 19.40 6.98
C HIS A 108 -19.66 19.20 8.26
N ASP A 109 -19.94 20.29 8.97
CA ASP A 109 -20.77 20.29 10.17
C ASP A 109 -22.26 20.49 9.85
N ASP A 110 -22.57 21.14 8.73
CA ASP A 110 -23.94 21.35 8.25
C ASP A 110 -24.46 20.10 7.52
N VAL A 111 -25.44 19.44 8.15
CA VAL A 111 -26.06 18.21 7.65
C VAL A 111 -26.77 18.41 6.31
N ASP A 112 -27.42 19.54 6.07
CA ASP A 112 -28.12 19.82 4.82
C ASP A 112 -27.11 20.02 3.68
N GLN A 113 -26.04 20.77 3.93
CA GLN A 113 -24.95 20.95 2.96
C GLN A 113 -24.24 19.63 2.66
N ALA A 114 -23.91 18.86 3.68
CA ALA A 114 -23.26 17.56 3.53
C ALA A 114 -24.15 16.56 2.78
N THR A 115 -25.45 16.53 3.06
CA THR A 115 -26.42 15.68 2.35
C THR A 115 -26.53 16.08 0.88
N ARG A 116 -26.66 17.37 0.57
CA ARG A 116 -26.67 17.85 -0.82
C ARG A 116 -25.39 17.48 -1.57
N LYS A 117 -24.23 17.66 -0.92
CA LYS A 117 -22.92 17.31 -1.50
C LYS A 117 -22.81 15.80 -1.71
N ALA A 118 -23.20 14.97 -0.73
CA ALA A 118 -23.21 13.52 -0.86
C ALA A 118 -24.07 13.07 -2.05
N THR A 119 -25.31 13.56 -2.16
CA THR A 119 -26.18 13.27 -3.30
C THR A 119 -25.54 13.66 -4.63
N ALA A 120 -24.90 14.83 -4.72
CA ALA A 120 -24.19 15.25 -5.93
C ALA A 120 -23.02 14.32 -6.29
N LEU A 121 -22.23 13.89 -5.29
CA LEU A 121 -21.11 12.97 -5.46
C LEU A 121 -21.57 11.58 -5.94
N VAL A 122 -22.64 11.05 -5.36
CA VAL A 122 -23.18 9.75 -5.78
C VAL A 122 -23.80 9.84 -7.17
N ASN A 123 -24.54 10.91 -7.48
CA ASN A 123 -25.06 11.16 -8.82
C ASN A 123 -23.94 11.25 -9.88
N ALA A 124 -22.83 11.91 -9.55
CA ALA A 124 -21.66 11.94 -10.43
C ALA A 124 -21.04 10.55 -10.63
N ALA A 125 -20.98 9.72 -9.57
CA ALA A 125 -20.51 8.34 -9.66
C ALA A 125 -21.43 7.46 -10.53
N ILE A 126 -22.75 7.60 -10.41
CA ILE A 126 -23.74 6.92 -11.26
C ILE A 126 -23.51 7.27 -12.73
N ARG A 127 -23.37 8.56 -13.06
CA ARG A 127 -23.11 9.01 -14.43
C ARG A 127 -21.78 8.49 -14.98
N ARG A 128 -20.74 8.41 -14.13
CA ARG A 128 -19.43 7.87 -14.52
C ARG A 128 -19.47 6.36 -14.76
N VAL A 129 -20.11 5.59 -13.86
CA VAL A 129 -20.13 4.12 -13.93
C VAL A 129 -20.89 3.64 -15.17
N TYR A 130 -21.90 4.40 -15.61
CA TYR A 130 -22.64 4.13 -16.83
C TYR A 130 -21.73 3.96 -18.06
N HIS A 131 -20.68 4.80 -18.18
CA HIS A 131 -19.74 4.77 -19.30
C HIS A 131 -18.54 3.85 -19.07
N GLN A 132 -18.42 3.19 -17.92
CA GLN A 132 -17.35 2.22 -17.69
C GLN A 132 -17.54 1.01 -18.60
N ILE A 133 -16.41 0.50 -19.09
CA ILE A 133 -16.33 -0.72 -19.89
C ILE A 133 -15.60 -1.80 -19.09
N PRO A 134 -15.90 -3.09 -19.33
CA PRO A 134 -15.18 -4.16 -18.66
C PRO A 134 -13.69 -4.13 -19.04
N LEU A 135 -12.81 -4.26 -18.05
CA LEU A 135 -11.37 -4.36 -18.27
C LEU A 135 -10.82 -5.67 -17.69
N SER A 136 -9.64 -6.07 -18.13
CA SER A 136 -8.90 -7.21 -17.58
C SER A 136 -7.64 -6.71 -16.84
N PRO A 137 -7.32 -7.27 -15.65
CA PRO A 137 -6.05 -6.98 -15.00
C PRO A 137 -4.88 -7.40 -15.90
N ARG A 138 -3.89 -6.52 -16.06
CA ARG A 138 -2.65 -6.87 -16.75
C ARG A 138 -1.84 -7.82 -15.85
N ARG A 139 -1.37 -8.92 -16.42
CA ARG A 139 -0.43 -9.82 -15.76
C ARG A 139 0.98 -9.43 -16.17
N ALA A 140 1.90 -9.39 -15.21
CA ALA A 140 3.31 -9.15 -15.45
C ALA A 140 4.12 -10.24 -14.75
N LYS A 141 5.25 -10.62 -15.36
CA LYS A 141 6.22 -11.49 -14.71
C LYS A 141 6.88 -10.72 -13.58
N ILE A 142 7.06 -11.35 -12.42
CA ILE A 142 7.74 -10.74 -11.28
C ILE A 142 9.20 -11.19 -11.29
N HIS A 143 10.12 -10.24 -11.24
CA HIS A 143 11.53 -10.50 -11.00
C HIS A 143 11.71 -10.96 -9.54
N PRO A 144 12.36 -12.11 -9.27
CA PRO A 144 12.43 -12.69 -7.93
C PRO A 144 13.36 -11.93 -6.97
N GLY A 145 14.30 -11.16 -7.52
CA GLY A 145 15.25 -10.36 -6.73
C GLY A 145 14.59 -9.25 -5.94
N THR A 146 14.93 -9.14 -4.66
CA THR A 146 14.49 -8.07 -3.77
C THR A 146 15.63 -7.10 -3.49
N LEU A 147 15.38 -5.80 -3.61
CA LEU A 147 16.33 -4.77 -3.18
C LEU A 147 15.90 -4.22 -1.82
N ILE A 148 16.83 -4.17 -0.89
CA ILE A 148 16.67 -3.55 0.42
C ILE A 148 17.61 -2.35 0.50
N VAL A 149 17.05 -1.18 0.84
CA VAL A 149 17.79 0.07 0.94
C VAL A 149 17.93 0.45 2.41
N GLY A 150 19.16 0.39 2.92
CA GLY A 150 19.53 0.63 4.30
C GLY A 150 19.82 -0.68 5.05
N GLY A 151 21.06 -0.83 5.50
CA GLY A 151 21.56 -1.95 6.28
C GLY A 151 21.44 -1.75 7.80
N GLY A 152 20.41 -1.05 8.28
CA GLY A 152 20.08 -1.04 9.71
C GLY A 152 19.46 -2.38 10.16
N ILE A 153 19.14 -2.52 11.45
CA ILE A 153 18.55 -3.76 11.99
C ILE A 153 17.32 -4.25 11.21
N ALA A 154 16.45 -3.34 10.76
CA ALA A 154 15.27 -3.69 9.97
C ALA A 154 15.64 -4.26 8.59
N GLY A 155 16.58 -3.62 7.88
CA GLY A 155 17.03 -4.07 6.56
C GLY A 155 17.82 -5.37 6.63
N ILE A 156 18.69 -5.51 7.64
CA ILE A 156 19.42 -6.76 7.91
C ILE A 156 18.42 -7.90 8.15
N GLN A 157 17.42 -7.70 9.00
CA GLN A 157 16.44 -8.73 9.31
C GLN A 157 15.62 -9.13 8.08
N ALA A 158 15.12 -8.15 7.31
CA ALA A 158 14.41 -8.43 6.07
C ALA A 158 15.28 -9.18 5.05
N ALA A 159 16.55 -8.81 4.94
CA ALA A 159 17.49 -9.47 4.03
C ALA A 159 17.72 -10.93 4.42
N LEU A 160 17.92 -11.20 5.72
CA LEU A 160 18.09 -12.55 6.24
C LEU A 160 16.85 -13.40 5.99
N GLU A 161 15.65 -12.94 6.32
CA GLU A 161 14.42 -13.71 6.12
C GLU A 161 14.18 -14.07 4.65
N ILE A 162 14.39 -13.10 3.75
CA ILE A 162 14.23 -13.33 2.30
C ILE A 162 15.35 -14.26 1.78
N GLY A 163 16.60 -14.04 2.20
CA GLY A 163 17.74 -14.85 1.79
C GLY A 163 17.63 -16.30 2.27
N GLU A 164 17.20 -16.53 3.51
CA GLU A 164 16.98 -17.86 4.09
C GLU A 164 15.84 -18.62 3.41
N SER A 165 14.83 -17.90 2.88
CA SER A 165 13.77 -18.48 2.06
C SER A 165 14.21 -18.90 0.64
N GLY A 166 15.49 -18.68 0.28
CA GLY A 166 16.05 -19.05 -1.02
C GLY A 166 15.90 -17.98 -2.11
N ASN A 167 15.51 -16.75 -1.76
CA ASN A 167 15.26 -15.69 -2.72
C ASN A 167 16.44 -14.71 -2.79
N PRO A 168 16.85 -14.23 -3.99
CA PRO A 168 17.96 -13.32 -4.12
C PRO A 168 17.65 -11.94 -3.55
N VAL A 169 18.60 -11.39 -2.79
CA VAL A 169 18.50 -10.10 -2.13
C VAL A 169 19.70 -9.24 -2.48
N TYR A 170 19.46 -7.97 -2.79
CA TYR A 170 20.47 -6.94 -2.91
C TYR A 170 20.31 -6.02 -1.69
N LEU A 171 21.30 -5.98 -0.79
CA LEU A 171 21.28 -5.13 0.41
C LEU A 171 22.20 -3.94 0.19
N VAL A 172 21.62 -2.76 -0.07
CA VAL A 172 22.36 -1.51 -0.31
C VAL A 172 22.50 -0.72 0.99
N GLU A 173 23.73 -0.39 1.36
CA GLU A 173 24.05 0.45 2.52
C GLU A 173 24.91 1.64 2.11
N LYS A 174 24.49 2.85 2.50
CA LYS A 174 25.13 4.10 2.15
C LYS A 174 26.50 4.27 2.79
N GLU A 175 26.63 3.85 4.04
CA GLU A 175 27.83 3.99 4.85
C GLU A 175 28.80 2.81 4.64
N SER A 176 29.98 2.89 5.26
CA SER A 176 31.03 1.88 5.13
C SER A 176 30.71 0.55 5.78
N THR A 177 29.69 0.51 6.65
CA THR A 177 29.24 -0.67 7.40
C THR A 177 27.71 -0.70 7.52
N ILE A 178 27.17 -1.90 7.62
CA ILE A 178 25.79 -2.13 8.08
C ILE A 178 25.72 -2.02 9.61
N GLY A 179 24.50 -2.02 10.15
CA GLY A 179 24.18 -1.93 11.57
C GLY A 179 23.28 -0.73 11.90
N GLY A 180 23.41 0.36 11.15
CA GLY A 180 22.61 1.57 11.33
C GLY A 180 22.75 2.19 12.72
N GLN A 181 21.70 2.86 13.20
CA GLN A 181 21.71 3.53 14.51
C GLN A 181 21.87 2.56 15.68
N MET A 182 21.36 1.33 15.56
CA MET A 182 21.47 0.34 16.64
C MET A 182 22.93 0.00 16.97
N ALA A 183 23.84 0.09 16.00
CA ALA A 183 25.26 -0.12 16.24
C ALA A 183 25.90 0.95 17.13
N LYS A 184 25.28 2.13 17.24
CA LYS A 184 25.75 3.24 18.09
C LYS A 184 25.26 3.13 19.54
N PHE A 185 24.29 2.26 19.81
CA PHE A 185 23.73 2.12 21.14
C PHE A 185 24.60 1.20 22.00
N ASP A 186 24.77 1.55 23.28
CA ASP A 186 25.36 0.63 24.26
C ASP A 186 24.36 -0.49 24.60
N LYS A 187 23.13 -0.12 24.95
CA LYS A 187 22.08 -1.05 25.38
C LYS A 187 20.73 -0.81 24.71
N THR A 188 19.90 -1.85 24.67
CA THR A 188 18.53 -1.79 24.15
C THR A 188 17.50 -2.03 25.24
N PHE A 189 16.55 -1.11 25.40
CA PHE A 189 15.37 -1.34 26.24
C PHE A 189 14.42 -2.36 25.56
N PRO A 190 13.58 -3.09 26.31
CA PRO A 190 13.46 -3.07 27.78
C PRO A 190 14.44 -3.99 28.51
N THR A 191 15.14 -4.88 27.82
CA THR A 191 15.98 -5.92 28.44
C THR A 191 17.32 -5.40 28.96
N LEU A 192 17.76 -4.23 28.49
CA LEU A 192 19.08 -3.65 28.75
C LEU A 192 20.24 -4.54 28.30
N ASP A 193 19.99 -5.40 27.31
CA ASP A 193 21.02 -6.16 26.62
C ASP A 193 21.96 -5.22 25.87
N CYS A 194 23.21 -5.63 25.73
CA CYS A 194 24.16 -4.95 24.86
C CYS A 194 23.67 -4.98 23.41
N ALA A 195 23.59 -3.83 22.74
CA ALA A 195 23.06 -3.74 21.38
C ALA A 195 23.91 -4.54 20.38
N ALA A 196 25.24 -4.50 20.55
CA ALA A 196 26.18 -5.25 19.73
C ALA A 196 25.99 -6.77 19.89
N CYS A 197 25.62 -7.27 21.07
CA CYS A 197 25.37 -8.70 21.29
C CYS A 197 24.21 -9.23 20.45
N ILE A 198 23.23 -8.38 20.11
CA ILE A 198 22.08 -8.76 19.29
C ILE A 198 22.36 -8.48 17.80
N LEU A 199 22.98 -7.33 17.51
CA LEU A 199 23.14 -6.83 16.14
C LEU A 199 24.31 -7.50 15.40
N THR A 200 25.47 -7.64 16.04
CA THR A 200 26.69 -8.12 15.38
C THR A 200 26.52 -9.53 14.80
N PRO A 201 25.90 -10.52 15.48
CA PRO A 201 25.64 -11.82 14.87
C PRO A 201 24.81 -11.72 13.59
N LYS A 202 23.81 -10.83 13.55
CA LYS A 202 22.98 -10.61 12.36
C LYS A 202 23.75 -9.93 11.23
N MET A 203 24.63 -8.98 11.53
CA MET A 203 25.52 -8.36 10.55
C MET A 203 26.42 -9.41 9.89
N VAL A 204 27.02 -10.29 10.70
CA VAL A 204 27.86 -11.39 10.22
C VAL A 204 27.04 -12.36 9.36
N SER A 205 25.88 -12.80 9.84
CA SER A 205 24.98 -13.69 9.07
C SER A 205 24.60 -13.09 7.72
N ALA A 206 24.26 -11.79 7.67
CA ALA A 206 23.88 -11.13 6.42
C ALA A 206 25.05 -11.06 5.43
N SER A 207 26.28 -10.88 5.93
CA SER A 207 27.48 -10.84 5.08
C SER A 207 27.90 -12.21 4.50
N HIS A 208 27.50 -13.32 5.14
CA HIS A 208 27.86 -14.68 4.72
C HIS A 208 26.72 -15.45 4.04
N GLN A 209 25.50 -14.91 4.03
CA GLN A 209 24.35 -15.56 3.42
C GLN A 209 24.48 -15.54 1.88
N PRO A 210 24.58 -16.71 1.20
CA PRO A 210 24.80 -16.79 -0.25
C PRO A 210 23.72 -16.10 -1.12
N ASN A 211 22.51 -15.96 -0.61
CA ASN A 211 21.42 -15.29 -1.34
C ASN A 211 21.40 -13.76 -1.15
N ILE A 212 22.30 -13.19 -0.33
CA ILE A 212 22.38 -11.75 -0.08
C ILE A 212 23.64 -11.19 -0.73
N GLU A 213 23.45 -10.29 -1.68
CA GLU A 213 24.51 -9.42 -2.20
C GLU A 213 24.56 -8.13 -1.38
N LEU A 214 25.49 -8.07 -0.44
CA LEU A 214 25.72 -6.90 0.40
C LEU A 214 26.61 -5.86 -0.32
N MET A 215 26.06 -4.68 -0.55
CA MET A 215 26.73 -3.54 -1.17
C MET A 215 26.80 -2.37 -0.19
N SER A 216 27.87 -2.27 0.58
CA SER A 216 28.14 -1.09 1.42
C SER A 216 28.92 0.00 0.67
N MET A 217 28.82 1.24 1.14
CA MET A 217 29.20 2.45 0.41
C MET A 217 28.45 2.61 -0.91
N THR A 218 27.21 2.15 -0.97
CA THR A 218 26.38 2.17 -2.17
C THR A 218 25.10 2.93 -1.90
N GLU A 219 24.71 3.79 -2.84
CA GLU A 219 23.47 4.56 -2.78
C GLU A 219 22.61 4.25 -4.00
N VAL A 220 21.28 4.22 -3.82
CA VAL A 220 20.35 4.17 -4.95
C VAL A 220 20.24 5.57 -5.56
N GLU A 221 20.55 5.69 -6.84
CA GLU A 221 20.47 6.97 -7.57
C GLU A 221 19.13 7.14 -8.30
N ASN A 222 18.61 6.05 -8.87
CA ASN A 222 17.40 6.10 -9.67
C ASN A 222 16.64 4.77 -9.62
N ILE A 223 15.32 4.85 -9.58
CA ILE A 223 14.40 3.71 -9.65
C ILE A 223 13.39 3.99 -10.75
N SER A 224 13.28 3.07 -11.70
CA SER A 224 12.28 3.11 -12.77
C SER A 224 11.56 1.77 -12.89
N GLY A 225 10.45 1.73 -13.62
CA GLY A 225 9.63 0.54 -13.80
C GLY A 225 8.40 0.52 -12.91
N TYR A 226 7.92 -0.67 -12.58
CA TYR A 226 6.70 -0.91 -11.80
C TYR A 226 6.83 -2.18 -10.97
N VAL A 227 5.83 -2.48 -10.14
CA VAL A 227 5.82 -3.64 -9.23
C VAL A 227 6.27 -4.91 -9.96
N GLY A 228 7.35 -5.51 -9.46
CA GLY A 228 7.97 -6.72 -9.98
C GLY A 228 8.89 -6.56 -11.19
N ASN A 229 9.01 -5.37 -11.78
CA ASN A 229 9.88 -5.09 -12.92
C ASN A 229 10.59 -3.75 -12.71
N PHE A 230 11.30 -3.62 -11.60
CA PHE A 230 12.08 -2.43 -11.32
C PHE A 230 13.45 -2.51 -11.99
N LYS A 231 13.90 -1.37 -12.53
CA LYS A 231 15.28 -1.15 -12.92
C LYS A 231 15.87 -0.10 -11.99
N VAL A 232 16.86 -0.53 -11.20
CA VAL A 232 17.49 0.29 -10.16
C VAL A 232 18.92 0.59 -10.59
N GLN A 233 19.28 1.87 -10.57
CA GLN A 233 20.65 2.31 -10.71
C GLN A 233 21.22 2.59 -9.31
N VAL A 234 22.38 2.00 -9.03
CA VAL A 234 23.11 2.20 -7.79
C VAL A 234 24.49 2.78 -8.09
N ARG A 235 24.98 3.64 -7.19
CA ARG A 235 26.34 4.15 -7.22
C ARG A 235 27.10 3.62 -6.02
N GLN A 236 28.06 2.75 -6.30
CA GLN A 236 29.04 2.31 -5.31
C GLN A 236 30.20 3.31 -5.28
N LYS A 237 30.40 3.96 -4.12
CA LYS A 237 31.50 4.89 -3.89
C LYS A 237 32.81 4.12 -3.81
N ALA A 238 33.86 4.68 -4.41
CA ALA A 238 35.19 4.09 -4.33
C ALA A 238 35.70 4.15 -2.87
N ARG A 239 36.13 2.99 -2.34
CA ARG A 239 36.80 2.90 -1.03
C ARG A 239 38.25 3.37 -1.06
N TYR A 240 38.84 3.43 -2.26
CA TYR A 240 40.27 3.64 -2.48
C TYR A 240 41.15 2.59 -1.77
N VAL A 241 40.59 1.41 -1.49
CA VAL A 241 41.27 0.22 -0.97
C VAL A 241 40.79 -0.98 -1.79
N SER A 242 41.70 -1.88 -2.16
CA SER A 242 41.38 -3.09 -2.93
C SER A 242 40.74 -4.19 -2.07
N ASP A 243 40.22 -5.22 -2.74
CA ASP A 243 39.75 -6.49 -2.19
C ASP A 243 40.80 -7.24 -1.33
N LYS A 244 42.10 -6.94 -1.50
CA LYS A 244 43.20 -7.45 -0.67
C LYS A 244 43.23 -6.93 0.78
N CYS A 245 42.33 -6.03 1.17
CA CYS A 245 42.28 -5.49 2.52
C CYS A 245 42.02 -6.58 3.57
N THR A 246 42.85 -6.66 4.60
CA THR A 246 42.69 -7.60 5.72
C THR A 246 42.08 -6.97 6.97
N SER A 247 41.72 -5.68 6.92
CA SER A 247 41.16 -4.91 8.05
C SER A 247 42.04 -4.91 9.31
N CYS A 248 43.37 -4.96 9.18
CA CYS A 248 44.31 -4.99 10.32
C CYS A 248 44.46 -3.66 11.07
N GLY A 249 44.10 -2.53 10.45
CA GLY A 249 44.16 -1.20 11.07
C GLY A 249 45.51 -0.49 11.05
N THR A 250 46.60 -1.14 10.62
CA THR A 250 47.96 -0.54 10.60
C THR A 250 48.06 0.74 9.76
N CYS A 251 47.23 0.88 8.72
CA CYS A 251 47.18 2.09 7.91
C CYS A 251 46.66 3.32 8.67
N MET A 252 45.84 3.13 9.72
CA MET A 252 45.29 4.24 10.50
C MET A 252 46.34 4.87 11.42
N GLU A 253 47.29 4.07 11.92
CA GLU A 253 48.34 4.52 12.84
C GLU A 253 49.30 5.54 12.20
N VAL A 254 49.54 5.41 10.90
CA VAL A 254 50.45 6.29 10.14
C VAL A 254 49.75 7.49 9.49
N CYS A 255 48.42 7.58 9.59
CA CYS A 255 47.66 8.63 8.93
C CYS A 255 47.91 10.01 9.59
N PRO A 256 48.44 11.01 8.86
CA PRO A 256 48.72 12.32 9.44
C PRO A 256 47.49 13.23 9.54
N VAL A 257 46.37 12.84 8.90
CA VAL A 257 45.14 13.64 8.84
C VAL A 257 44.12 13.13 9.84
N ARG A 258 43.55 14.04 10.63
CA ARG A 258 42.44 13.75 11.54
C ARG A 258 41.15 14.30 10.97
N VAL A 259 40.10 13.48 10.99
CA VAL A 259 38.75 13.85 10.59
C VAL A 259 37.78 13.53 11.73
N PRO A 260 36.68 14.29 11.90
CA PRO A 260 35.64 13.94 12.85
C PRO A 260 35.06 12.56 12.53
N ASN A 261 34.89 11.72 13.54
CA ASN A 261 34.23 10.43 13.38
C ASN A 261 32.72 10.66 13.26
N TRP A 262 32.14 10.24 12.13
CA TRP A 262 30.70 10.34 11.89
C TRP A 262 29.89 9.33 12.72
N PHE A 263 30.55 8.29 13.23
CA PHE A 263 29.92 7.22 14.01
C PHE A 263 29.71 7.61 15.47
N ASP A 264 30.61 8.42 16.03
CA ASP A 264 30.53 8.94 17.40
C ASP A 264 29.46 10.04 17.56
#